data_AF-L0R9G4-F1
#
_entry.id   AF-L0R9G4-F1
#
_cell.length_a   1.000
_cell.length_b   1.000
_cell.length_c   1.000
_cell.angle_alpha   90.00
_cell.angle_beta   90.00
_cell.angle_gamma   90.00
#
_symmetry.space_group_name_H-M   'P 1'
#
loop_
_entity.id
_entity.type
_entity.pdbx_description
1 polymer ?
#
loop_
_entity_poly.entity_id
_entity_poly.type
_entity_poly.pdbx_seq_one_letter_code
_entity_poly.pdbx_strand_id
1 'polypeptide(L)'
;MPNYKKFDRNGASAPRRPSLLDEIKELDARLLSLVSRRNYLMGKAASKRKQKGLPLADPDMERRIFETWKTEAGDKKFDVKTARRVFDQLNNLAYATIAKPENRKLSTYVLSPSHRAVNVNFDGPSSLFQSKLWLALAAACSADVTLSPLCVNDQITELVKAFNQAGAHLSWDGDTVESRSGEGIELEDKLIFAGNDPMTMYLIIAFGLKTPGKFKIAGGPILKQYDSRPISKILAPLGARLNTLDLQSHGLPARLECGGRMASSVEMLDDTPPEFAAALALAAWTYPQGLSLRFAEDWKGVALLKEVVSVLKSCGIKADLSETECTVKATKQASYPQQPEIALEPELCAALLAIPAFAGGNMTINGTWPANSTAAADAIKLLAGGGLNVDVSKDSISVSRGELPEDISLDFGTATDLFPIGLALAINTRKESKIQNIEDTTMFEQGIELLERLGIRYERGDSELTIFPGRLNWDEAWSAPTPFFGMALGQLAWLRPGISLENPGDLTDLWPRFWTLYNSLPEIDGLKDPEAKNDDEAKSSRRRIKIN
;
A
#
# COMPACT_ATOMS: atom_id res chain seq x y z
N MET A 1 -69.87 -52.29 17.01
CA MET A 1 -68.76 -52.56 16.05
C MET A 1 -68.18 -51.23 15.60
N PRO A 2 -66.85 -51.12 15.42
CA PRO A 2 -66.11 -49.89 15.68
C PRO A 2 -65.99 -48.98 14.46
N ASN A 3 -66.03 -47.67 14.73
CA ASN A 3 -65.78 -46.59 13.78
C ASN A 3 -64.29 -46.23 13.85
N TYR A 4 -63.49 -46.71 12.89
CA TYR A 4 -62.04 -46.47 12.87
C TYR A 4 -61.74 -45.09 12.25
N LYS A 5 -61.25 -44.17 13.08
CA LYS A 5 -60.60 -42.93 12.65
C LYS A 5 -59.32 -43.27 11.87
N LYS A 6 -59.22 -42.82 10.62
CA LYS A 6 -57.95 -42.76 9.89
C LYS A 6 -57.08 -41.67 10.52
N PHE A 7 -55.93 -42.06 11.04
CA PHE A 7 -54.84 -41.15 11.37
C PHE A 7 -54.16 -40.74 10.07
N ASP A 8 -54.29 -39.47 9.66
CA ASP A 8 -53.37 -38.87 8.70
C ASP A 8 -52.02 -38.66 9.41
N ARG A 9 -51.00 -39.38 8.94
CA ARG A 9 -49.61 -39.18 9.34
C ARG A 9 -49.09 -37.92 8.65
N ASN A 10 -48.87 -36.87 9.43
CA ASN A 10 -48.02 -35.74 9.04
C ASN A 10 -46.65 -36.26 8.57
N GLY A 11 -46.39 -36.17 7.26
CA GLY A 11 -45.07 -36.36 6.69
C GLY A 11 -44.19 -35.16 7.02
N ALA A 12 -43.53 -35.18 8.16
CA ALA A 12 -42.38 -34.31 8.39
C ALA A 12 -41.29 -34.71 7.39
N SER A 13 -40.98 -33.82 6.44
CA SER A 13 -39.85 -33.99 5.54
C SER A 13 -38.58 -34.11 6.38
N ALA A 14 -37.83 -35.20 6.21
CA ALA A 14 -36.52 -35.36 6.83
C ALA A 14 -35.64 -34.14 6.50
N PRO A 15 -34.83 -33.62 7.44
CA PRO A 15 -33.96 -32.49 7.17
C PRO A 15 -33.08 -32.82 5.96
N ARG A 16 -33.12 -31.95 4.93
CA ARG A 16 -32.23 -32.07 3.77
C ARG A 16 -30.81 -32.10 4.30
N ARG A 17 -30.02 -33.11 3.88
CA ARG A 17 -28.59 -33.11 4.16
C ARG A 17 -28.01 -31.80 3.66
N PRO A 18 -27.20 -31.09 4.47
CA PRO A 18 -26.54 -29.87 4.03
C PRO A 18 -25.78 -30.15 2.73
N SER A 19 -25.74 -29.17 1.83
CA SER A 19 -24.92 -29.32 0.63
C SER A 19 -23.45 -29.42 1.04
N LEU A 20 -22.61 -30.02 0.18
CA LEU A 20 -21.16 -30.02 0.43
C LEU A 20 -20.61 -28.60 0.65
N LEU A 21 -21.20 -27.61 -0.03
CA LEU A 21 -20.86 -26.20 0.16
C LEU A 21 -21.19 -25.72 1.58
N ASP A 22 -22.36 -26.07 2.13
CA ASP A 22 -22.76 -25.69 3.48
C ASP A 22 -21.87 -26.36 4.54
N GLU A 23 -21.52 -27.63 4.33
CA GLU A 23 -20.58 -28.35 5.20
C GLU A 23 -19.19 -27.69 5.18
N ILE A 24 -18.69 -27.30 4.00
CA ILE A 24 -17.40 -26.59 3.87
C ILE A 24 -17.48 -25.22 4.57
N LYS A 25 -18.55 -24.44 4.34
CA LYS A 25 -18.74 -23.14 5.01
C LYS A 25 -18.76 -23.27 6.53
N GLU A 26 -19.43 -24.29 7.07
CA GLU A 26 -19.44 -24.54 8.51
C GLU A 26 -18.05 -24.92 9.05
N LEU A 27 -17.31 -25.76 8.31
CA LEU A 27 -15.93 -26.11 8.66
C LEU A 27 -15.00 -24.89 8.62
N ASP A 28 -15.12 -24.04 7.60
CA ASP A 28 -14.32 -22.82 7.46
C ASP A 28 -14.64 -21.81 8.57
N ALA A 29 -15.91 -21.66 8.97
CA ALA A 29 -16.28 -20.82 10.11
C ALA A 29 -15.62 -21.31 11.41
N ARG A 30 -15.58 -22.63 11.64
CA ARG A 30 -14.88 -23.23 12.78
C ARG A 30 -13.36 -23.05 12.68
N LEU A 31 -12.78 -23.21 11.49
CA LEU A 31 -11.37 -23.00 11.22
C LEU A 31 -10.97 -21.55 11.55
N LEU A 32 -11.73 -20.57 11.06
CA LEU A 32 -11.51 -19.15 11.32
C LEU A 32 -11.59 -18.82 12.81
N SER A 33 -12.53 -19.40 13.55
CA SER A 33 -12.61 -19.23 15.02
C SER A 33 -11.37 -19.75 15.74
N LEU A 34 -10.86 -20.93 15.34
CA LEU A 34 -9.64 -21.51 15.89
C LEU A 34 -8.39 -20.68 15.53
N VAL A 35 -8.29 -20.25 14.26
CA VAL A 35 -7.21 -19.39 13.77
C VAL A 35 -7.20 -18.06 14.52
N SER A 36 -8.35 -17.40 14.66
CA SER A 36 -8.50 -16.15 15.42
C SER A 36 -8.05 -16.32 16.88
N ARG A 37 -8.52 -17.38 17.56
CA ARG A 37 -8.12 -17.66 18.94
C ARG A 37 -6.63 -17.91 19.07
N ARG A 38 -6.03 -18.68 18.15
CA ARG A 38 -4.59 -18.94 18.11
C ARG A 38 -3.80 -17.64 17.89
N ASN A 39 -4.19 -16.84 16.90
CA ASN A 39 -3.53 -15.58 16.56
C ASN A 39 -3.60 -14.58 17.72
N TYR A 40 -4.73 -14.52 18.44
CA TYR A 40 -4.84 -13.72 19.66
C TYR A 40 -3.83 -14.14 20.74
N LEU A 41 -3.66 -15.44 20.99
CA LEU A 41 -2.70 -15.95 21.97
C LEU A 41 -1.25 -15.71 21.55
N MET A 42 -0.92 -16.00 20.29
CA MET A 42 0.40 -15.73 19.70
C MET A 42 0.73 -14.24 19.74
N GLY A 43 -0.24 -13.39 19.38
CA GLY A 43 -0.12 -11.95 19.51
C GLY A 43 0.13 -11.54 20.97
N LYS A 44 -0.64 -12.03 21.94
CA LYS A 44 -0.41 -11.72 23.36
C LYS A 44 1.02 -12.08 23.80
N ALA A 45 1.58 -13.20 23.32
CA ALA A 45 2.96 -13.58 23.60
C ALA A 45 3.97 -12.61 22.96
N ALA A 46 3.82 -12.30 21.67
CA ALA A 46 4.68 -11.36 20.95
C ALA A 46 4.62 -9.93 21.51
N SER A 47 3.46 -9.47 21.96
CA SER A 47 3.29 -8.14 22.56
C SER A 47 4.11 -8.00 23.85
N LYS A 48 4.11 -9.04 24.70
CA LYS A 48 4.95 -9.08 25.90
C LYS A 48 6.44 -9.06 25.58
N ARG A 49 6.86 -9.62 24.44
CA ARG A 49 8.25 -9.58 23.96
C ARG A 49 8.62 -8.19 23.45
N LYS A 50 7.75 -7.56 22.64
CA LYS A 50 7.91 -6.18 22.17
C LYS A 50 8.09 -5.21 23.34
N GLN A 51 7.28 -5.33 24.40
CA GLN A 51 7.41 -4.51 25.62
C GLN A 51 8.76 -4.66 26.34
N LYS A 52 9.47 -5.77 26.13
CA LYS A 52 10.81 -6.04 26.66
C LYS A 52 11.93 -5.71 25.67
N GLY A 53 11.61 -5.08 24.53
CA GLY A 53 12.58 -4.80 23.46
C GLY A 53 13.08 -6.05 22.72
N LEU A 54 12.38 -7.19 22.85
CA LEU A 54 12.77 -8.44 22.19
C LEU A 54 12.05 -8.60 20.83
N PRO A 55 12.62 -9.39 19.90
CA PRO A 55 11.93 -9.73 18.64
C PRO A 55 10.55 -10.35 18.88
N LEU A 56 9.59 -10.04 17.99
CA LEU A 56 8.22 -10.55 18.10
C LEU A 56 8.18 -12.09 18.09
N ALA A 57 8.98 -12.69 17.22
CA ALA A 57 9.14 -14.13 17.12
C ALA A 57 9.94 -14.68 18.31
N ASP A 58 9.53 -15.86 18.77
CA ASP A 58 10.21 -16.64 19.80
C ASP A 58 10.54 -18.02 19.24
N PRO A 59 11.78 -18.23 18.75
CA PRO A 59 12.14 -19.46 18.04
C PRO A 59 11.93 -20.73 18.86
N ASP A 60 12.15 -20.67 20.18
CA ASP A 60 11.95 -21.82 21.06
C ASP A 60 10.46 -22.13 21.26
N MET A 61 9.64 -21.09 21.44
CA MET A 61 8.19 -21.26 21.52
C MET A 61 7.63 -21.82 20.21
N GLU A 62 8.01 -21.24 19.07
CA GLU A 62 7.56 -21.71 17.76
C GLU A 62 7.97 -23.15 17.50
N ARG A 63 9.20 -23.53 17.83
CA ARG A 63 9.69 -24.91 17.72
C ARG A 63 8.82 -25.87 18.53
N ARG A 64 8.51 -25.55 19.79
CA ARG A 64 7.67 -26.38 20.67
C ARG A 64 6.23 -26.50 20.17
N ILE A 65 5.64 -25.41 19.67
CA ILE A 65 4.29 -25.49 19.09
C ILE A 65 4.32 -26.33 17.81
N PHE A 66 5.36 -26.20 16.99
CA PHE A 66 5.48 -26.96 15.75
C PHE A 66 5.72 -28.45 15.99
N GLU A 67 6.33 -28.86 17.12
CA GLU A 67 6.41 -30.28 17.51
C GLU A 67 5.01 -30.91 17.61
N THR A 68 4.03 -30.20 18.15
CA THR A 68 2.62 -30.66 18.17
C THR A 68 2.05 -30.78 16.75
N TRP A 69 2.30 -29.78 15.88
CA TRP A 69 1.86 -29.82 14.49
C TRP A 69 2.46 -31.01 13.72
N LYS A 70 3.74 -31.30 13.96
CA LYS A 70 4.45 -32.40 13.32
C LYS A 70 3.85 -33.75 13.70
N THR A 71 3.54 -33.96 14.98
CA THR A 71 2.89 -35.19 15.45
C THR A 71 1.50 -35.36 14.84
N GLU A 72 0.65 -34.34 14.96
CA GLU A 72 -0.74 -34.38 14.47
C GLU A 72 -0.84 -34.49 12.95
N ALA A 73 0.08 -33.86 12.21
CA ALA A 73 0.11 -33.97 10.75
C ALA A 73 0.41 -35.41 10.31
N GLY A 74 1.35 -36.08 10.98
CA GLY A 74 1.66 -37.48 10.74
C GLY A 74 0.43 -38.39 10.94
N ASP A 75 -0.29 -38.22 12.04
CA ASP A 75 -1.46 -39.04 12.39
C ASP A 75 -2.63 -38.84 11.42
N LYS A 76 -2.81 -37.61 10.91
CA LYS A 76 -3.92 -37.24 10.00
C LYS A 76 -3.59 -37.40 8.52
N LYS A 77 -2.44 -38.04 8.19
CA LYS A 77 -1.92 -38.14 6.81
C LYS A 77 -1.81 -36.77 6.10
N PHE A 78 -1.57 -35.72 6.88
CA PHE A 78 -1.32 -34.39 6.36
C PHE A 78 0.18 -34.23 6.15
N ASP A 79 0.59 -33.77 4.97
CA ASP A 79 2.01 -33.62 4.65
C ASP A 79 2.70 -32.62 5.62
N VAL A 80 3.83 -33.03 6.21
CA VAL A 80 4.53 -32.23 7.24
C VAL A 80 5.10 -30.93 6.64
N LYS A 81 5.51 -30.92 5.36
CA LYS A 81 5.98 -29.69 4.71
C LYS A 81 4.82 -28.71 4.54
N THR A 82 3.65 -29.21 4.17
CA THR A 82 2.42 -28.43 4.06
C THR A 82 1.97 -27.92 5.43
N ALA A 83 2.03 -28.77 6.47
CA ALA A 83 1.76 -28.37 7.86
C ALA A 83 2.66 -27.22 8.30
N ARG A 84 3.95 -27.27 7.92
CA ARG A 84 4.90 -26.20 8.22
C ARG A 84 4.55 -24.90 7.53
N ARG A 85 4.21 -24.94 6.24
CA ARG A 85 3.75 -23.77 5.49
C ARG A 85 2.53 -23.11 6.14
N VAL A 86 1.50 -23.90 6.50
CA VAL A 86 0.32 -23.38 7.20
C VAL A 86 0.69 -22.78 8.56
N PHE A 87 1.54 -23.46 9.33
CA PHE A 87 2.01 -22.98 10.63
C PHE A 87 2.72 -21.62 10.52
N ASP A 88 3.62 -21.48 9.56
CA ASP A 88 4.38 -20.26 9.33
C ASP A 88 3.47 -19.11 8.87
N GLN A 89 2.47 -19.39 8.01
CA GLN A 89 1.45 -18.42 7.63
C GLN A 89 0.62 -17.94 8.82
N LEU A 90 0.16 -18.85 9.69
CA LEU A 90 -0.58 -18.49 10.90
C LEU A 90 0.25 -17.66 11.88
N ASN A 91 1.54 -17.96 12.04
CA ASN A 91 2.44 -17.14 12.87
C ASN A 91 2.62 -15.75 12.29
N ASN A 92 2.85 -15.64 10.98
CA ASN A 92 2.99 -14.36 10.31
C ASN A 92 1.73 -13.51 10.44
N LEU A 93 0.53 -14.09 10.28
CA LEU A 93 -0.74 -13.40 10.54
C LEU A 93 -0.82 -12.89 11.99
N ALA A 94 -0.44 -13.71 12.96
CA ALA A 94 -0.43 -13.31 14.36
C ALA A 94 0.56 -12.15 14.63
N TYR A 95 1.73 -12.15 13.99
CA TYR A 95 2.71 -11.08 14.15
C TYR A 95 2.35 -9.81 13.38
N ALA A 96 1.74 -9.92 12.20
CA ALA A 96 1.24 -8.78 11.43
C ALA A 96 0.24 -7.95 12.26
N THR A 97 -0.69 -8.62 12.95
CA THR A 97 -1.62 -7.94 13.88
C THR A 97 -0.93 -7.30 15.09
N ILE A 98 0.31 -7.70 15.46
CA ILE A 98 1.11 -7.04 16.52
C ILE A 98 1.87 -5.84 15.99
N ALA A 99 2.43 -5.99 14.79
CA ALA A 99 3.19 -4.94 14.13
C ALA A 99 2.32 -3.69 13.97
N LYS A 100 1.02 -3.87 13.68
CA LYS A 100 -0.02 -2.84 13.64
C LYS A 100 -0.96 -2.89 14.87
N PRO A 101 -0.55 -2.39 16.05
CA PRO A 101 -1.36 -2.46 17.27
C PRO A 101 -2.64 -1.62 17.23
N GLU A 102 -2.73 -0.66 16.31
CA GLU A 102 -3.91 0.21 16.13
C GLU A 102 -5.15 -0.59 15.75
N ASN A 103 -5.01 -1.64 14.94
CA ASN A 103 -6.13 -2.47 14.46
C ASN A 103 -6.66 -3.47 15.50
N ARG A 104 -6.11 -3.54 16.71
CA ARG A 104 -6.43 -4.62 17.68
C ARG A 104 -7.68 -4.39 18.50
N LYS A 105 -8.16 -3.15 18.63
CA LYS A 105 -9.26 -2.77 19.51
C LYS A 105 -9.89 -1.42 19.13
N LEU A 106 -9.99 -1.09 17.86
CA LEU A 106 -10.75 0.10 17.49
C LEU A 106 -12.24 -0.22 17.62
N SER A 107 -12.94 0.55 18.44
CA SER A 107 -14.35 0.84 18.22
C SER A 107 -14.49 1.23 16.76
N THR A 108 -15.46 0.64 16.06
CA THR A 108 -15.80 1.01 14.69
C THR A 108 -15.75 2.54 14.51
N TYR A 109 -14.99 3.01 13.52
CA TYR A 109 -14.85 4.44 13.27
C TYR A 109 -16.01 4.91 12.42
N VAL A 110 -16.98 5.59 13.03
CA VAL A 110 -18.16 6.11 12.32
C VAL A 110 -17.78 7.37 11.54
N LEU A 111 -17.96 7.31 10.23
CA LEU A 111 -17.74 8.43 9.32
C LEU A 111 -18.92 9.40 9.43
N SER A 112 -18.62 10.64 9.79
CA SER A 112 -19.62 11.68 10.07
C SER A 112 -19.17 13.04 9.52
N PRO A 113 -19.05 13.18 8.20
CA PRO A 113 -18.60 14.43 7.60
C PRO A 113 -19.63 15.56 7.76
N SER A 114 -19.17 16.80 7.72
CA SER A 114 -20.05 17.97 7.70
C SER A 114 -20.85 18.06 6.39
N HIS A 115 -22.15 18.33 6.48
CA HIS A 115 -23.03 18.52 5.31
C HIS A 115 -23.00 19.94 4.73
N ARG A 116 -22.09 20.81 5.20
CA ARG A 116 -21.86 22.13 4.59
C ARG A 116 -20.96 21.99 3.37
N ALA A 117 -21.15 22.88 2.39
CA ALA A 117 -20.29 22.97 1.22
C ALA A 117 -18.83 23.21 1.65
N VAL A 118 -17.89 22.51 1.01
CA VAL A 118 -16.47 22.62 1.33
C VAL A 118 -15.86 23.89 0.75
N ASN A 119 -14.93 24.49 1.49
CA ASN A 119 -14.03 25.53 1.03
C ASN A 119 -12.65 25.23 1.59
N VAL A 120 -11.87 24.46 0.83
CA VAL A 120 -10.64 23.82 1.31
C VAL A 120 -9.46 24.22 0.44
N ASN A 121 -8.38 24.67 1.06
CA ASN A 121 -7.10 24.96 0.44
C ASN A 121 -5.97 24.41 1.32
N PHE A 122 -5.09 23.56 0.78
CA PHE A 122 -3.96 22.99 1.51
C PHE A 122 -2.87 22.46 0.57
N ASP A 123 -1.68 22.22 1.10
CA ASP A 123 -0.59 21.58 0.37
C ASP A 123 -0.79 20.07 0.28
N GLY A 124 -0.80 19.55 -0.95
CA GLY A 124 -1.18 18.18 -1.25
C GLY A 124 -0.13 17.13 -0.86
N PRO A 125 -0.55 15.86 -0.77
CA PRO A 125 0.39 14.77 -0.65
C PRO A 125 1.26 14.68 -1.91
N SER A 126 2.57 14.73 -1.71
CA SER A 126 3.56 14.52 -2.77
C SER A 126 3.71 13.03 -3.11
N SER A 127 4.16 12.75 -4.33
CA SER A 127 4.28 11.38 -4.85
C SER A 127 5.18 10.53 -3.96
N LEU A 128 4.65 9.43 -3.46
CA LEU A 128 5.38 8.52 -2.58
C LEU A 128 6.51 7.82 -3.33
N PHE A 129 6.26 7.45 -4.59
CA PHE A 129 7.27 6.83 -5.44
C PHE A 129 8.43 7.78 -5.73
N GLN A 130 8.17 9.00 -6.20
CA GLN A 130 9.22 9.99 -6.46
C GLN A 130 9.99 10.35 -5.19
N SER A 131 9.31 10.47 -4.06
CA SER A 131 9.95 10.70 -2.76
C SER A 131 11.00 9.63 -2.46
N LYS A 132 10.70 8.35 -2.67
CA LYS A 132 11.68 7.26 -2.50
C LYS A 132 12.86 7.36 -3.47
N LEU A 133 12.62 7.73 -4.74
CA LEU A 133 13.69 7.92 -5.73
C LEU A 133 14.64 9.05 -5.31
N TRP A 134 14.08 10.21 -4.95
CA TRP A 134 14.84 11.38 -4.54
C TRP A 134 15.63 11.16 -3.26
N LEU A 135 15.07 10.47 -2.27
CA LEU A 135 15.75 10.12 -1.03
C LEU A 135 16.88 9.10 -1.28
N ALA A 136 16.64 8.10 -2.11
CA ALA A 136 17.68 7.14 -2.48
C ALA A 136 18.85 7.80 -3.23
N LEU A 137 18.56 8.75 -4.12
CA LEU A 137 19.59 9.54 -4.81
C LEU A 137 20.32 10.51 -3.88
N ALA A 138 19.61 11.13 -2.92
CA ALA A 138 20.24 12.00 -1.93
C ALA A 138 21.26 11.20 -1.10
N ALA A 139 20.88 10.00 -0.64
CA ALA A 139 21.76 9.07 0.04
C ALA A 139 22.93 8.61 -0.85
N ALA A 140 22.67 8.22 -2.09
CA ALA A 140 23.70 7.72 -3.01
C ALA A 140 24.71 8.80 -3.43
N CYS A 141 24.26 10.05 -3.58
CA CYS A 141 25.10 11.19 -3.94
C CYS A 141 25.75 11.86 -2.72
N SER A 142 25.38 11.48 -1.49
CA SER A 142 25.73 12.21 -0.26
C SER A 142 25.37 13.69 -0.34
N ALA A 143 24.20 13.98 -0.89
CA ALA A 143 23.72 15.35 -1.07
C ALA A 143 23.36 15.97 0.28
N ASP A 144 23.76 17.22 0.48
CA ASP A 144 23.33 18.05 1.60
C ASP A 144 22.09 18.84 1.14
N VAL A 145 20.91 18.37 1.53
CA VAL A 145 19.62 18.85 0.99
C VAL A 145 18.46 18.58 1.95
N THR A 146 17.45 19.44 1.87
CA THR A 146 16.18 19.29 2.56
C THR A 146 15.08 19.05 1.53
N LEU A 147 14.30 17.98 1.73
CA LEU A 147 13.13 17.66 0.91
C LEU A 147 11.86 17.92 1.71
N SER A 148 11.00 18.79 1.18
CA SER A 148 9.72 19.16 1.79
C SER A 148 8.79 19.77 0.75
N PRO A 149 7.46 19.60 0.86
CA PRO A 149 6.79 18.66 1.77
C PRO A 149 6.80 17.22 1.23
N LEU A 150 6.95 16.24 2.12
CA LEU A 150 6.87 14.80 1.81
C LEU A 150 5.71 14.13 2.54
N CYS A 151 5.14 13.10 1.92
CA CYS A 151 4.30 12.15 2.65
C CYS A 151 5.17 11.22 3.52
N VAL A 152 5.61 11.69 4.69
CA VAL A 152 6.44 10.89 5.63
C VAL A 152 5.58 9.89 6.38
N ASN A 153 5.27 8.77 5.72
CA ASN A 153 4.59 7.62 6.30
C ASN A 153 5.58 6.51 6.70
N ASP A 154 5.07 5.38 7.19
CA ASP A 154 5.89 4.24 7.61
C ASP A 154 6.87 3.78 6.52
N GLN A 155 6.46 3.80 5.25
CA GLN A 155 7.32 3.40 4.13
C GLN A 155 8.51 4.34 3.96
N ILE A 156 8.31 5.66 4.05
CA ILE A 156 9.42 6.63 4.02
C ILE A 156 10.31 6.48 5.25
N THR A 157 9.74 6.29 6.45
CA THR A 157 10.58 6.13 7.66
C THR A 157 11.40 4.84 7.62
N GLU A 158 10.85 3.74 7.09
CA GLU A 158 11.55 2.47 6.91
C GLU A 158 12.65 2.60 5.85
N LEU A 159 12.38 3.28 4.74
CA LEU A 159 13.37 3.59 3.70
C LEU A 159 14.55 4.41 4.26
N VAL A 160 14.25 5.49 4.99
CA VAL A 160 15.27 6.32 5.66
C VAL A 160 16.13 5.48 6.61
N LYS A 161 15.51 4.64 7.45
CA LYS A 161 16.24 3.74 8.35
C LYS A 161 17.11 2.73 7.60
N ALA A 162 16.64 2.18 6.48
CA ALA A 162 17.39 1.24 5.65
C ALA A 162 18.64 1.89 5.04
N PHE A 163 18.51 3.09 4.46
CA PHE A 163 19.66 3.81 3.91
C PHE A 163 20.63 4.29 4.99
N ASN A 164 20.15 4.66 6.18
CA ASN A 164 21.02 4.98 7.33
C ASN A 164 21.82 3.76 7.79
N GLN A 165 21.23 2.56 7.81
CA GLN A 165 21.97 1.32 8.05
C GLN A 165 23.03 1.07 6.97
N ALA A 166 22.79 1.54 5.74
CA ALA A 166 23.76 1.51 4.66
C ALA A 166 24.81 2.64 4.71
N GLY A 167 24.77 3.56 5.69
CA GLY A 167 25.77 4.63 5.86
C GLY A 167 25.31 6.04 5.44
N ALA A 168 24.07 6.19 4.97
CA ALA A 168 23.49 7.51 4.74
C ALA A 168 23.24 8.26 6.05
N HIS A 169 23.03 9.58 5.94
CA HIS A 169 22.74 10.48 7.06
C HIS A 169 21.43 11.21 6.79
N LEU A 170 20.33 10.46 6.85
CA LEU A 170 18.97 10.95 6.65
C LEU A 170 18.26 11.11 8.01
N SER A 171 17.58 12.23 8.21
CA SER A 171 16.70 12.48 9.36
C SER A 171 15.38 13.06 8.89
N TRP A 172 14.30 12.87 9.65
CA TRP A 172 13.00 13.41 9.31
C TRP A 172 12.39 14.14 10.51
N ASP A 173 11.62 15.18 10.22
CA ASP A 173 10.80 15.93 11.17
C ASP A 173 9.53 16.39 10.46
N GLY A 174 8.36 16.04 11.00
CA GLY A 174 7.09 16.26 10.32
C GLY A 174 7.05 15.66 8.91
N ASP A 175 6.76 16.52 7.92
CA ASP A 175 6.75 16.21 6.49
C ASP A 175 8.09 16.47 5.78
N THR A 176 9.14 16.80 6.53
CA THR A 176 10.45 17.17 6.00
C THR A 176 11.47 16.05 6.22
N VAL A 177 12.28 15.77 5.20
CA VAL A 177 13.44 14.87 5.32
C VAL A 177 14.71 15.63 4.95
N GLU A 178 15.69 15.62 5.85
CA GLU A 178 17.01 16.18 5.66
C GLU A 178 18.02 15.09 5.32
N SER A 179 18.87 15.34 4.34
CA SER A 179 20.05 14.54 4.01
C SER A 179 21.30 15.38 4.27
N ARG A 180 22.28 14.81 4.95
CA ARG A 180 23.58 15.45 5.20
C ARG A 180 24.69 14.76 4.42
N SER A 181 25.70 15.53 4.04
CA SER A 181 26.90 15.00 3.38
C SER A 181 27.60 13.96 4.26
N GLY A 182 28.10 12.89 3.65
CA GLY A 182 28.83 11.81 4.31
C GLY A 182 29.65 10.98 3.33
N GLU A 183 30.00 9.75 3.71
CA GLU A 183 30.78 8.82 2.86
C GLU A 183 29.90 8.12 1.79
N GLY A 184 28.58 8.28 1.87
CA GLY A 184 27.60 7.68 0.98
C GLY A 184 27.16 6.29 1.42
N ILE A 185 26.63 5.52 0.46
CA ILE A 185 26.08 4.18 0.71
C ILE A 185 27.20 3.14 0.59
N GLU A 186 27.38 2.36 1.66
CA GLU A 186 28.25 1.20 1.73
C GLU A 186 27.48 0.02 2.34
N LEU A 187 27.39 -1.10 1.62
CA LEU A 187 26.55 -2.22 2.02
C LEU A 187 27.35 -3.45 2.46
N GLU A 188 28.64 -3.55 2.15
CA GLU A 188 29.44 -4.74 2.39
C GLU A 188 29.41 -5.19 3.87
N ASP A 189 29.15 -6.48 4.07
CA ASP A 189 29.01 -7.16 5.37
C ASP A 189 27.95 -6.57 6.33
N LYS A 190 27.07 -5.68 5.84
CA LYS A 190 25.96 -5.13 6.63
C LYS A 190 24.71 -6.03 6.62
N LEU A 191 23.85 -5.81 7.60
CA LEU A 191 22.49 -6.34 7.67
C LEU A 191 21.51 -5.16 7.58
N ILE A 192 20.79 -5.05 6.47
CA ILE A 192 19.82 -3.98 6.24
C ILE A 192 18.41 -4.50 6.49
N PHE A 193 17.63 -3.78 7.30
CA PHE A 193 16.20 -4.04 7.48
C PHE A 193 15.40 -3.14 6.52
N ALA A 194 14.80 -3.75 5.49
CA ALA A 194 14.08 -3.06 4.42
C ALA A 194 12.61 -2.74 4.76
N GLY A 195 12.16 -2.99 6.00
CA GLY A 195 10.77 -2.72 6.37
C GLY A 195 9.77 -3.68 5.73
N ASN A 196 8.57 -3.19 5.41
CA ASN A 196 7.51 -3.96 4.75
C ASN A 196 7.37 -3.65 3.25
N ASP A 197 8.03 -2.60 2.77
CA ASP A 197 7.89 -2.08 1.42
C ASP A 197 8.87 -2.76 0.42
N PRO A 198 8.37 -3.42 -0.63
CA PRO A 198 9.21 -4.03 -1.66
C PRO A 198 10.14 -3.02 -2.36
N MET A 199 9.69 -1.77 -2.56
CA MET A 199 10.51 -0.76 -3.22
C MET A 199 11.78 -0.44 -2.44
N THR A 200 11.70 -0.36 -1.10
CA THR A 200 12.88 -0.22 -0.24
C THR A 200 13.86 -1.39 -0.41
N MET A 201 13.36 -2.63 -0.44
CA MET A 201 14.21 -3.81 -0.73
C MET A 201 14.86 -3.71 -2.11
N TYR A 202 14.10 -3.35 -3.14
CA TYR A 202 14.59 -3.21 -4.51
C TYR A 202 15.70 -2.16 -4.63
N LEU A 203 15.52 -1.00 -4.01
CA LEU A 203 16.52 0.07 -3.99
C LEU A 203 17.82 -0.37 -3.30
N ILE A 204 17.70 -1.02 -2.14
CA ILE A 204 18.86 -1.56 -1.41
C ILE A 204 19.59 -2.62 -2.26
N ILE A 205 18.86 -3.51 -2.92
CA ILE A 205 19.46 -4.49 -3.84
C ILE A 205 20.18 -3.79 -4.98
N ALA A 206 19.50 -2.87 -5.68
CA ALA A 206 20.02 -2.20 -6.86
C ALA A 206 21.28 -1.38 -6.56
N PHE A 207 21.27 -0.51 -5.55
CA PHE A 207 22.48 0.22 -5.14
C PHE A 207 23.58 -0.69 -4.59
N GLY A 208 23.21 -1.85 -4.02
CA GLY A 208 24.16 -2.89 -3.61
C GLY A 208 24.92 -3.56 -4.75
N LEU A 209 24.42 -3.50 -5.99
CA LEU A 209 25.10 -4.09 -7.15
C LEU A 209 26.33 -3.30 -7.61
N LYS A 210 26.48 -2.04 -7.16
CA LYS A 210 27.57 -1.12 -7.55
C LYS A 210 28.96 -1.69 -7.26
N THR A 211 29.11 -2.41 -6.15
CA THR A 211 30.41 -2.87 -5.65
C THR A 211 30.38 -4.40 -5.45
N PRO A 212 31.42 -5.14 -5.88
CA PRO A 212 31.57 -6.54 -5.50
C PRO A 212 31.58 -6.69 -3.98
N GLY A 213 30.87 -7.68 -3.46
CA GLY A 213 30.72 -7.87 -2.02
C GLY A 213 29.51 -8.71 -1.68
N LYS A 214 29.17 -8.76 -0.40
CA LYS A 214 28.00 -9.47 0.09
C LYS A 214 27.36 -8.71 1.24
N PHE A 215 26.04 -8.80 1.36
CA PHE A 215 25.31 -8.25 2.49
C PHE A 215 24.01 -8.99 2.72
N LYS A 216 23.39 -8.76 3.88
CA LYS A 216 22.12 -9.40 4.24
C LYS A 216 21.00 -8.38 4.25
N ILE A 217 19.81 -8.82 3.85
CA ILE A 217 18.60 -8.03 3.87
C ILE A 217 17.58 -8.79 4.70
N ALA A 218 16.99 -8.12 5.69
CA ALA A 218 15.86 -8.60 6.46
C ALA A 218 14.64 -7.71 6.17
N GLY A 219 13.45 -8.21 6.47
CA GLY A 219 12.21 -7.48 6.26
C GLY A 219 11.13 -7.85 7.27
N GLY A 220 10.08 -7.02 7.31
CA GLY A 220 8.88 -7.24 8.09
C GLY A 220 7.97 -8.31 7.47
N PRO A 221 6.77 -8.52 8.04
CA PRO A 221 5.88 -9.62 7.66
C PRO A 221 5.60 -9.74 6.17
N ILE A 222 5.41 -8.62 5.46
CA ILE A 222 5.13 -8.61 4.02
C ILE A 222 6.31 -9.19 3.24
N LEU A 223 7.52 -8.67 3.47
CA LEU A 223 8.72 -9.10 2.75
C LEU A 223 9.19 -10.53 3.10
N LYS A 224 8.76 -11.07 4.25
CA LYS A 224 8.98 -12.49 4.58
C LYS A 224 8.18 -13.45 3.70
N GLN A 225 7.04 -12.99 3.20
CA GLN A 225 6.13 -13.77 2.34
C GLN A 225 6.32 -13.45 0.86
N TYR A 226 7.01 -12.36 0.54
CA TYR A 226 7.31 -11.95 -0.82
C TYR A 226 8.04 -13.05 -1.59
N ASP A 227 7.70 -13.24 -2.87
CA ASP A 227 8.37 -14.20 -3.74
C ASP A 227 9.53 -13.53 -4.50
N SER A 228 10.77 -13.75 -4.05
CA SER A 228 11.94 -13.15 -4.68
C SER A 228 12.45 -13.88 -5.93
N ARG A 229 11.77 -14.93 -6.40
CA ARG A 229 12.23 -15.70 -7.58
C ARG A 229 12.25 -14.88 -8.88
N PRO A 230 11.26 -14.02 -9.18
CA PRO A 230 11.30 -13.20 -10.39
C PRO A 230 12.53 -12.28 -10.44
N ILE A 231 12.87 -11.63 -9.31
CA ILE A 231 14.04 -10.74 -9.25
C ILE A 231 15.37 -11.52 -9.39
N SER A 232 15.44 -12.76 -8.90
CA SER A 232 16.65 -13.59 -9.04
C SER A 232 17.03 -13.89 -10.50
N LYS A 233 16.05 -13.98 -11.40
CA LYS A 233 16.30 -14.17 -12.84
C LYS A 233 17.02 -12.98 -13.47
N ILE A 234 16.69 -11.76 -13.02
CA ILE A 234 17.30 -10.50 -13.46
C ILE A 234 18.67 -10.29 -12.80
N LEU A 235 18.85 -10.70 -11.54
CA LEU A 235 20.11 -10.54 -10.82
C LEU A 235 21.25 -11.41 -11.39
N ALA A 236 20.94 -12.60 -11.87
CA ALA A 236 21.94 -13.53 -12.41
C ALA A 236 22.81 -12.93 -13.54
N PRO A 237 22.27 -12.34 -14.62
CA PRO A 237 23.07 -11.67 -15.66
C PRO A 237 23.77 -10.40 -15.16
N LEU A 238 23.29 -9.79 -14.06
CA LEU A 238 23.96 -8.66 -13.40
C LEU A 238 25.11 -9.11 -12.48
N GLY A 239 25.48 -10.39 -12.50
CA GLY A 239 26.60 -10.92 -11.72
C GLY A 239 26.31 -11.04 -10.23
N ALA A 240 25.03 -11.13 -9.85
CA ALA A 240 24.57 -11.20 -8.48
C ALA A 240 23.65 -12.39 -8.22
N ARG A 241 23.59 -12.82 -6.95
CA ARG A 241 22.71 -13.89 -6.48
C ARG A 241 22.05 -13.49 -5.18
N LEU A 242 20.74 -13.66 -5.09
CA LEU A 242 19.96 -13.46 -3.87
C LEU A 242 19.60 -14.82 -3.29
N ASN A 243 20.29 -15.21 -2.22
CA ASN A 243 20.10 -16.49 -1.54
C ASN A 243 19.22 -16.28 -0.31
N THR A 244 18.00 -16.83 -0.29
CA THR A 244 17.16 -16.80 0.91
C THR A 244 17.81 -17.61 2.04
N LEU A 245 17.73 -17.08 3.26
CA LEU A 245 18.32 -17.74 4.43
C LEU A 245 17.36 -18.78 5.04
N ASP A 246 16.07 -18.67 4.75
CA ASP A 246 15.07 -19.69 5.04
C ASP A 246 14.86 -20.56 3.80
N LEU A 247 15.29 -21.83 3.88
CA LEU A 247 15.18 -22.80 2.78
C LEU A 247 13.73 -23.16 2.41
N GLN A 248 12.76 -22.78 3.24
CA GLN A 248 11.34 -23.03 3.00
C GLN A 248 10.59 -21.79 2.49
N SER A 249 11.27 -20.64 2.42
CA SER A 249 10.70 -19.38 1.94
C SER A 249 11.50 -18.83 0.75
N HIS A 250 10.78 -18.09 -0.09
CA HIS A 250 11.36 -17.27 -1.16
C HIS A 250 11.43 -15.79 -0.79
N GLY A 251 11.04 -15.42 0.44
CA GLY A 251 11.12 -14.06 0.95
C GLY A 251 12.37 -13.77 1.77
N LEU A 252 12.38 -12.59 2.39
CA LEU A 252 13.43 -12.19 3.32
C LEU A 252 13.34 -12.97 4.66
N PRO A 253 14.46 -13.19 5.38
CA PRO A 253 15.78 -12.63 5.11
C PRO A 253 16.54 -13.36 4.01
N ALA A 254 17.33 -12.60 3.25
CA ALA A 254 18.17 -13.11 2.17
C ALA A 254 19.57 -12.49 2.23
N ARG A 255 20.55 -13.19 1.65
CA ARG A 255 21.90 -12.67 1.41
C ARG A 255 22.06 -12.36 -0.07
N LEU A 256 22.47 -11.14 -0.38
CA LEU A 256 22.92 -10.77 -1.72
C LEU A 256 24.44 -11.00 -1.81
N GLU A 257 24.87 -11.66 -2.88
CA GLU A 257 26.27 -11.87 -3.24
C GLU A 257 26.51 -11.30 -4.63
N CYS A 258 27.40 -10.31 -4.72
CA CYS A 258 27.74 -9.57 -5.95
C CYS A 258 29.23 -9.76 -6.24
N GLY A 259 29.59 -10.08 -7.48
CA GLY A 259 31.00 -10.25 -7.85
C GLY A 259 31.23 -10.92 -9.20
N GLY A 260 30.16 -11.36 -9.86
CA GLY A 260 30.22 -11.76 -11.26
C GLY A 260 30.42 -10.57 -12.19
N ARG A 261 30.73 -10.85 -13.46
CA ARG A 261 30.70 -9.84 -14.51
C ARG A 261 29.26 -9.34 -14.70
N MET A 262 29.04 -8.05 -14.46
CA MET A 262 27.76 -7.40 -14.70
C MET A 262 27.53 -7.20 -16.20
N ALA A 263 26.41 -7.69 -16.72
CA ALA A 263 25.94 -7.35 -18.06
C ALA A 263 25.57 -5.86 -18.13
N SER A 264 25.87 -5.22 -19.26
CA SER A 264 25.45 -3.84 -19.52
C SER A 264 24.02 -3.73 -20.05
N SER A 265 23.35 -4.86 -20.26
CA SER A 265 21.96 -4.91 -20.71
C SER A 265 21.25 -6.16 -20.21
N VAL A 266 19.98 -6.01 -19.82
CA VAL A 266 19.11 -7.08 -19.32
C VAL A 266 17.69 -6.89 -19.86
N GLU A 267 16.97 -7.99 -20.04
CA GLU A 267 15.59 -8.02 -20.54
C GLU A 267 14.61 -8.15 -19.37
N MET A 268 13.61 -7.26 -19.33
CA MET A 268 12.50 -7.31 -18.38
C MET A 268 11.41 -8.19 -18.97
N LEU A 269 10.99 -9.17 -18.19
CA LEU A 269 9.93 -10.11 -18.53
C LEU A 269 8.59 -9.62 -17.96
N ASP A 270 7.48 -10.20 -18.41
CA ASP A 270 6.14 -9.87 -17.90
C ASP A 270 5.99 -10.12 -16.39
N ASP A 271 6.73 -11.11 -15.85
CA ASP A 271 6.76 -11.40 -14.42
C ASP A 271 7.77 -10.53 -13.63
N THR A 272 8.48 -9.62 -14.28
CA THR A 272 9.44 -8.72 -13.63
C THR A 272 8.69 -7.59 -12.92
N PRO A 273 8.87 -7.42 -11.60
CA PRO A 273 8.25 -6.31 -10.88
C PRO A 273 8.68 -4.95 -11.47
N PRO A 274 7.75 -4.10 -11.92
CA PRO A 274 8.04 -2.77 -12.46
C PRO A 274 8.94 -1.90 -11.56
N GLU A 275 8.69 -1.92 -10.26
CA GLU A 275 9.44 -1.15 -9.27
C GLU A 275 10.88 -1.65 -9.12
N PHE A 276 11.13 -2.94 -9.37
CA PHE A 276 12.50 -3.47 -9.36
C PHE A 276 13.29 -2.97 -10.57
N ALA A 277 12.67 -2.92 -11.75
CA ALA A 277 13.27 -2.32 -12.93
C ALA A 277 13.54 -0.81 -12.71
N ALA A 278 12.61 -0.11 -12.09
CA ALA A 278 12.79 1.29 -11.71
C ALA A 278 13.96 1.49 -10.75
N ALA A 279 14.10 0.66 -9.71
CA ALA A 279 15.24 0.69 -8.80
C ALA A 279 16.57 0.40 -9.53
N LEU A 280 16.60 -0.58 -10.43
CA LEU A 280 17.77 -0.88 -11.26
C LEU A 280 18.16 0.31 -12.15
N ALA A 281 17.19 0.93 -12.82
CA ALA A 281 17.42 2.13 -13.63
C ALA A 281 17.95 3.30 -12.77
N LEU A 282 17.37 3.52 -11.58
CA LEU A 282 17.79 4.57 -10.67
C LEU A 282 19.24 4.39 -10.19
N ALA A 283 19.67 3.16 -9.94
CA ALA A 283 21.04 2.85 -9.50
C ALA A 283 22.04 2.70 -10.66
N ALA A 284 21.55 2.54 -11.91
CA ALA A 284 22.35 2.13 -13.05
C ALA A 284 23.53 3.05 -13.37
N TRP A 285 23.42 4.35 -13.10
CA TRP A 285 24.51 5.30 -13.31
C TRP A 285 25.75 5.01 -12.45
N THR A 286 25.58 4.26 -11.36
CA THR A 286 26.68 3.84 -10.49
C THR A 286 27.42 2.60 -11.00
N TYR A 287 26.84 1.87 -11.95
CA TYR A 287 27.40 0.61 -12.46
C TYR A 287 28.56 0.85 -13.43
N PRO A 288 29.49 -0.11 -13.58
CA PRO A 288 30.71 0.09 -14.37
C PRO A 288 30.49 0.55 -15.81
N GLN A 289 29.39 0.14 -16.45
CA GLN A 289 29.06 0.48 -17.85
C GLN A 289 27.69 1.17 -18.00
N GLY A 290 27.03 1.53 -16.89
CA GLY A 290 25.61 1.85 -16.91
C GLY A 290 24.75 0.59 -17.05
N LEU A 291 23.49 0.77 -17.42
CA LEU A 291 22.58 -0.34 -17.71
C LEU A 291 21.58 0.03 -18.80
N SER A 292 21.27 -0.94 -19.66
CA SER A 292 20.13 -0.93 -20.57
C SER A 292 19.10 -1.98 -20.09
N LEU A 293 17.85 -1.56 -19.93
CA LEU A 293 16.71 -2.41 -19.65
C LEU A 293 15.89 -2.50 -20.93
N ARG A 294 15.76 -3.70 -21.50
CA ARG A 294 14.89 -3.94 -22.66
C ARG A 294 13.57 -4.55 -22.22
N PHE A 295 12.47 -4.19 -22.88
CA PHE A 295 11.13 -4.67 -22.56
C PHE A 295 10.22 -4.63 -23.81
N ALA A 296 9.07 -5.30 -23.74
CA ALA A 296 8.04 -5.21 -24.77
C ALA A 296 7.34 -3.85 -24.76
N GLU A 297 6.78 -3.43 -25.90
CA GLU A 297 6.11 -2.11 -26.05
C GLU A 297 4.94 -1.90 -25.06
N ASP A 298 4.24 -2.98 -24.70
CA ASP A 298 3.09 -3.01 -23.80
C ASP A 298 3.47 -3.35 -22.35
N TRP A 299 4.77 -3.38 -22.02
CA TRP A 299 5.21 -3.74 -20.69
C TRP A 299 4.75 -2.73 -19.64
N LYS A 300 4.03 -3.20 -18.61
CA LYS A 300 3.34 -2.34 -17.62
C LYS A 300 4.25 -1.41 -16.80
N GLY A 301 5.57 -1.65 -16.79
CA GLY A 301 6.52 -0.84 -16.01
C GLY A 301 7.09 0.40 -16.71
N VAL A 302 6.71 0.68 -17.97
CA VAL A 302 7.20 1.86 -18.72
C VAL A 302 6.88 3.18 -18.01
N ALA A 303 5.72 3.28 -17.36
CA ALA A 303 5.32 4.49 -16.62
C ALA A 303 6.30 4.84 -15.48
N LEU A 304 6.71 3.84 -14.68
CA LEU A 304 7.67 4.05 -13.60
C LEU A 304 9.06 4.40 -14.13
N LEU A 305 9.49 3.79 -15.24
CA LEU A 305 10.77 4.13 -15.89
C LEU A 305 10.78 5.58 -16.39
N LYS A 306 9.65 6.10 -16.88
CA LYS A 306 9.52 7.50 -17.30
C LYS A 306 9.80 8.46 -16.16
N GLU A 307 9.28 8.17 -14.97
CA GLU A 307 9.53 8.95 -13.76
C GLU A 307 11.00 8.86 -13.32
N VAL A 308 11.58 7.65 -13.30
CA VAL A 308 13.01 7.46 -12.98
C VAL A 308 13.90 8.26 -13.93
N VAL A 309 13.64 8.21 -15.24
CA VAL A 309 14.41 8.98 -16.24
C VAL A 309 14.28 10.48 -16.01
N SER A 310 13.09 10.97 -15.64
CA SER A 310 12.89 12.40 -15.32
C SER A 310 13.72 12.84 -14.10
N VAL A 311 13.71 12.03 -13.04
CA VAL A 311 14.51 12.30 -11.82
C VAL A 311 16.02 12.24 -12.13
N LEU A 312 16.48 11.21 -12.85
CA LEU A 312 17.89 11.08 -13.24
C LEU A 312 18.38 12.26 -14.09
N LYS A 313 17.58 12.70 -15.07
CA LYS A 313 17.89 13.88 -15.89
C LYS A 313 18.03 15.14 -15.04
N SER A 314 17.17 15.31 -14.04
CA SER A 314 17.22 16.43 -13.10
C SER A 314 18.50 16.42 -12.23
N CYS A 315 19.09 15.23 -12.02
CA CYS A 315 20.39 15.06 -11.38
C CYS A 315 21.59 15.20 -12.35
N GLY A 316 21.37 15.58 -13.61
CA GLY A 316 22.41 15.66 -14.65
C GLY A 316 22.91 14.31 -15.15
N ILE A 317 22.21 13.22 -14.83
CA ILE A 317 22.55 11.86 -15.27
C ILE A 317 21.91 11.61 -16.64
N LYS A 318 22.72 11.12 -17.59
CA LYS A 318 22.23 10.79 -18.94
C LYS A 318 21.43 9.50 -18.90
N ALA A 319 20.12 9.63 -19.07
CA ALA A 319 19.17 8.53 -19.16
C ALA A 319 18.19 8.79 -20.31
N ASP A 320 17.79 7.76 -21.04
CA ASP A 320 16.85 7.84 -22.16
C ASP A 320 15.86 6.69 -22.11
N LEU A 321 14.61 6.95 -22.49
CA LEU A 321 13.53 5.99 -22.55
C LEU A 321 12.93 6.00 -23.96
N SER A 322 12.91 4.85 -24.62
CA SER A 322 12.15 4.57 -25.84
C SER A 322 10.96 3.66 -25.51
N GLU A 323 10.21 3.25 -26.53
CA GLU A 323 9.07 2.34 -26.39
C GLU A 323 9.47 0.93 -25.91
N THR A 324 10.73 0.52 -26.09
CA THR A 324 11.21 -0.86 -25.78
C THR A 324 12.52 -0.90 -25.00
N GLU A 325 13.12 0.25 -24.67
CA GLU A 325 14.39 0.29 -23.98
C GLU A 325 14.52 1.53 -23.08
N CYS A 326 15.03 1.31 -21.85
CA CYS A 326 15.51 2.36 -20.96
C CYS A 326 17.02 2.23 -20.80
N THR A 327 17.77 3.28 -21.15
CA THR A 327 19.23 3.30 -21.02
C THR A 327 19.68 4.34 -20.02
N VAL A 328 20.62 3.99 -19.15
CA VAL A 328 21.25 4.90 -18.18
C VAL A 328 22.76 4.76 -18.29
N LYS A 329 23.47 5.87 -18.53
CA LYS A 329 24.92 5.87 -18.70
C LYS A 329 25.63 5.92 -17.34
N ALA A 330 26.74 5.19 -17.24
CA ALA A 330 27.65 5.33 -16.10
C ALA A 330 28.15 6.78 -15.95
N THR A 331 28.18 7.28 -14.73
CA THR A 331 28.84 8.55 -14.40
C THR A 331 29.34 8.54 -12.96
N LYS A 332 30.41 9.29 -12.69
CA LYS A 332 30.84 9.61 -11.32
C LYS A 332 30.39 11.01 -10.88
N GLN A 333 29.80 11.76 -11.81
CA GLN A 333 29.35 13.13 -11.63
C GLN A 333 27.83 13.12 -11.72
N ALA A 334 27.18 13.16 -10.56
CA ALA A 334 25.76 13.43 -10.41
C ALA A 334 25.62 14.74 -9.62
N SER A 335 24.74 15.63 -10.06
CA SER A 335 24.49 16.92 -9.42
C SER A 335 23.08 16.90 -8.86
N TYR A 336 22.95 16.65 -7.56
CA TYR A 336 21.66 16.70 -6.91
C TYR A 336 21.13 18.15 -6.87
N PRO A 337 19.89 18.41 -7.33
CA PRO A 337 19.32 19.76 -7.30
C PRO A 337 19.06 20.23 -5.87
N GLN A 338 19.33 21.52 -5.59
CA GLN A 338 19.09 22.12 -4.27
C GLN A 338 17.61 22.08 -3.86
N GLN A 339 16.70 22.15 -4.84
CA GLN A 339 15.25 22.08 -4.63
C GLN A 339 14.69 21.03 -5.60
N PRO A 340 14.67 19.74 -5.21
CA PRO A 340 14.03 18.71 -6.01
C PRO A 340 12.52 18.97 -6.05
N GLU A 341 11.95 19.05 -7.25
CA GLU A 341 10.52 19.16 -7.43
C GLU A 341 9.90 17.76 -7.39
N ILE A 342 8.95 17.57 -6.46
CA ILE A 342 8.21 16.32 -6.31
C ILE A 342 6.77 16.64 -6.66
N ALA A 343 6.25 15.96 -7.67
CA ALA A 343 4.88 16.18 -8.10
C ALA A 343 3.88 15.68 -7.05
N LEU A 344 2.64 16.15 -7.14
CA LEU A 344 1.52 15.62 -6.38
C LEU A 344 1.29 14.14 -6.69
N GLU A 345 0.81 13.38 -5.70
CA GLU A 345 0.35 11.99 -5.88
C GLU A 345 -1.02 11.99 -6.56
N PRO A 346 -1.12 11.68 -7.87
CA PRO A 346 -2.30 11.98 -8.66
C PRO A 346 -3.56 11.25 -8.18
N GLU A 347 -3.46 9.95 -7.87
CA GLU A 347 -4.61 9.15 -7.46
C GLU A 347 -5.10 9.55 -6.07
N LEU A 348 -4.19 9.71 -5.11
CA LEU A 348 -4.54 10.17 -3.77
C LEU A 348 -5.16 11.58 -3.79
N CYS A 349 -4.57 12.51 -4.55
CA CYS A 349 -5.11 13.86 -4.70
C CYS A 349 -6.49 13.82 -5.37
N ALA A 350 -6.68 13.02 -6.43
CA ALA A 350 -7.98 12.90 -7.09
C ALA A 350 -9.06 12.29 -6.19
N ALA A 351 -8.71 11.32 -5.35
CA ALA A 351 -9.62 10.79 -4.34
C ALA A 351 -10.10 11.89 -3.37
N LEU A 352 -9.22 12.81 -2.96
CA LEU A 352 -9.60 13.95 -2.12
C LEU A 352 -10.43 14.98 -2.91
N LEU A 353 -10.01 15.30 -4.13
CA LEU A 353 -10.69 16.25 -5.02
C LEU A 353 -12.08 15.77 -5.50
N ALA A 354 -12.44 14.51 -5.26
CA ALA A 354 -13.79 14.00 -5.48
C ALA A 354 -14.81 14.50 -4.43
N ILE A 355 -14.36 14.94 -3.25
CA ILE A 355 -15.23 15.38 -2.13
C ILE A 355 -16.29 16.43 -2.53
N PRO A 356 -15.97 17.48 -3.32
CA PRO A 356 -16.96 18.46 -3.79
C PRO A 356 -18.14 17.85 -4.56
N ALA A 357 -18.03 16.65 -5.14
CA ALA A 357 -19.15 15.99 -5.80
C ALA A 357 -20.27 15.65 -4.81
N PHE A 358 -19.89 15.34 -3.56
CA PHE A 358 -20.78 14.92 -2.49
C PHE A 358 -21.19 16.09 -1.59
N ALA A 359 -20.21 16.89 -1.16
CA ALA A 359 -20.41 18.00 -0.23
C ALA A 359 -20.86 19.30 -0.92
N GLY A 360 -20.58 19.47 -2.22
CA GLY A 360 -20.62 20.77 -2.89
C GLY A 360 -19.47 21.70 -2.47
N GLY A 361 -19.36 22.87 -3.11
CA GLY A 361 -18.29 23.83 -2.81
C GLY A 361 -17.05 23.65 -3.69
N ASN A 362 -15.87 24.01 -3.16
CA ASN A 362 -14.58 23.94 -3.85
C ASN A 362 -13.48 23.33 -2.97
N MET A 363 -12.48 22.76 -3.64
CA MET A 363 -11.26 22.26 -3.01
C MET A 363 -10.07 22.55 -3.91
N THR A 364 -9.02 23.11 -3.33
CA THR A 364 -7.74 23.40 -3.98
C THR A 364 -6.63 22.65 -3.25
N ILE A 365 -5.81 21.95 -4.02
CA ILE A 365 -4.60 21.27 -3.56
C ILE A 365 -3.41 21.97 -4.19
N ASN A 366 -2.51 22.53 -3.38
CA ASN A 366 -1.29 23.17 -3.85
C ASN A 366 -0.20 22.12 -4.09
N GLY A 367 0.58 22.33 -5.16
CA GLY A 367 1.65 21.46 -5.63
C GLY A 367 1.58 21.26 -7.15
N THR A 368 2.68 20.78 -7.71
CA THR A 368 2.77 20.56 -9.16
C THR A 368 2.03 19.31 -9.57
N TRP A 369 1.02 19.45 -10.44
CA TRP A 369 0.32 18.31 -11.02
C TRP A 369 1.18 17.60 -12.08
N PRO A 370 1.34 16.25 -12.04
CA PRO A 370 2.17 15.52 -12.99
C PRO A 370 1.50 15.37 -14.37
N ALA A 371 1.40 16.45 -15.14
CA ALA A 371 0.67 16.49 -16.42
C ALA A 371 1.15 15.48 -17.49
N ASN A 372 2.38 14.97 -17.36
CA ASN A 372 2.93 13.97 -18.28
C ASN A 372 2.66 12.51 -17.86
N SER A 373 1.97 12.29 -16.74
CA SER A 373 1.57 10.97 -16.24
C SER A 373 0.23 10.55 -16.84
N THR A 374 0.12 9.30 -17.28
CA THR A 374 -1.14 8.73 -17.79
C THR A 374 -2.17 8.64 -16.67
N ALA A 375 -1.77 8.17 -15.48
CA ALA A 375 -2.64 8.08 -14.31
C ALA A 375 -3.18 9.47 -13.90
N ALA A 376 -2.38 10.53 -14.04
CA ALA A 376 -2.82 11.89 -13.76
C ALA A 376 -3.86 12.40 -14.77
N ALA A 377 -3.72 12.05 -16.05
CA ALA A 377 -4.71 12.37 -17.08
C ALA A 377 -6.02 11.58 -16.85
N ASP A 378 -5.91 10.28 -16.53
CA ASP A 378 -7.06 9.42 -16.24
C ASP A 378 -7.80 9.86 -14.97
N ALA A 379 -7.07 10.33 -13.95
CA ALA A 379 -7.64 10.90 -12.74
C ALA A 379 -8.50 12.14 -13.03
N ILE A 380 -8.03 13.06 -13.88
CA ILE A 380 -8.83 14.22 -14.32
C ILE A 380 -10.07 13.76 -15.09
N LYS A 381 -9.92 12.78 -15.99
CA LYS A 381 -11.03 12.21 -16.78
C LYS A 381 -12.10 11.61 -15.87
N LEU A 382 -11.71 10.86 -14.84
CA LEU A 382 -12.64 10.30 -13.87
C LEU A 382 -13.41 11.38 -13.11
N LEU A 383 -12.71 12.40 -12.60
CA LEU A 383 -13.34 13.50 -11.87
C LEU A 383 -14.35 14.25 -12.75
N ALA A 384 -13.96 14.59 -13.98
CA ALA A 384 -14.84 15.24 -14.95
C ALA A 384 -16.07 14.38 -15.28
N GLY A 385 -15.88 13.07 -15.48
CA GLY A 385 -16.97 12.11 -15.68
C GLY A 385 -17.93 12.04 -14.48
N GLY A 386 -17.43 12.28 -13.26
CA GLY A 386 -18.20 12.41 -12.03
C GLY A 386 -18.95 13.74 -11.86
N GLY A 387 -18.91 14.63 -12.86
CA GLY A 387 -19.58 15.93 -12.84
C GLY A 387 -18.82 17.01 -12.07
N LEU A 388 -17.48 16.94 -12.07
CA LEU A 388 -16.61 17.92 -11.43
C LEU A 388 -15.93 18.81 -12.48
N ASN A 389 -15.83 20.10 -12.17
CA ASN A 389 -15.03 21.04 -12.94
C ASN A 389 -13.61 21.05 -12.37
N VAL A 390 -12.63 20.59 -13.15
CA VAL A 390 -11.23 20.50 -12.76
C VAL A 390 -10.43 21.62 -13.45
N ASP A 391 -9.74 22.43 -12.66
CA ASP A 391 -8.82 23.46 -13.12
C ASP A 391 -7.40 23.15 -12.64
N VAL A 392 -6.48 22.95 -13.59
CA VAL A 392 -5.08 22.64 -13.30
C VAL A 392 -4.25 23.88 -13.61
N SER A 393 -3.63 24.44 -12.58
CA SER A 393 -2.68 25.53 -12.70
C SER A 393 -1.24 24.99 -12.61
N LYS A 394 -0.26 25.90 -12.67
CA LYS A 394 1.15 25.52 -12.56
C LYS A 394 1.47 24.90 -11.19
N ASP A 395 0.94 25.51 -10.12
CA ASP A 395 1.34 25.23 -8.74
C ASP A 395 0.15 24.73 -7.90
N SER A 396 -0.98 24.38 -8.52
CA SER A 396 -2.16 23.82 -7.83
C SER A 396 -3.13 23.14 -8.78
N ILE A 397 -4.00 22.30 -8.22
CA ILE A 397 -5.19 21.74 -8.86
C ILE A 397 -6.43 22.09 -8.02
N SER A 398 -7.47 22.61 -8.68
CA SER A 398 -8.71 23.02 -8.04
C SER A 398 -9.90 22.29 -8.64
N VAL A 399 -10.83 21.90 -7.78
CA VAL A 399 -12.06 21.22 -8.19
C VAL A 399 -13.27 21.87 -7.54
N SER A 400 -14.32 22.04 -8.34
CA SER A 400 -15.64 22.46 -7.87
C SER A 400 -16.73 21.58 -8.48
N ARG A 401 -17.92 21.61 -7.88
CA ARG A 401 -19.06 20.89 -8.43
C ARG A 401 -19.49 21.48 -9.78
N GLY A 402 -19.54 20.66 -10.81
CA GLY A 402 -20.01 21.00 -12.15
C GLY A 402 -21.38 20.38 -12.47
N GLU A 403 -21.67 20.31 -13.76
CA GLU A 403 -22.85 19.62 -14.29
C GLU A 403 -22.51 18.15 -14.57
N LEU A 404 -23.45 17.25 -14.26
CA LEU A 404 -23.30 15.84 -14.60
C LEU A 404 -23.52 15.63 -16.11
N PRO A 405 -22.71 14.80 -16.78
CA PRO A 405 -22.98 14.36 -18.14
C PRO A 405 -24.39 13.73 -18.30
N GLU A 406 -24.92 13.74 -19.53
CA GLU A 406 -26.18 13.04 -19.84
C GLU A 406 -26.03 11.53 -19.62
N ASP A 407 -25.04 10.95 -20.30
CA ASP A 407 -24.59 9.56 -20.14
C ASP A 407 -23.35 9.51 -19.26
N ILE A 408 -23.42 8.79 -18.14
CA ILE A 408 -22.31 8.69 -17.20
C ILE A 408 -21.48 7.46 -17.52
N SER A 409 -20.29 7.69 -18.07
CA SER A 409 -19.26 6.69 -18.30
C SER A 409 -17.99 7.12 -17.59
N LEU A 410 -17.69 6.44 -16.48
CA LEU A 410 -16.52 6.67 -15.67
C LEU A 410 -15.40 5.74 -16.12
N ASP A 411 -14.23 6.31 -16.36
CA ASP A 411 -13.05 5.59 -16.79
C ASP A 411 -11.86 6.11 -16.00
N PHE A 412 -11.23 5.21 -15.25
CA PHE A 412 -10.03 5.48 -14.46
C PHE A 412 -8.75 5.00 -15.16
N GLY A 413 -8.84 4.38 -16.34
CA GLY A 413 -7.71 3.98 -17.17
C GLY A 413 -6.60 3.28 -16.38
N THR A 414 -5.43 3.92 -16.35
CA THR A 414 -4.23 3.45 -15.63
C THR A 414 -4.19 3.83 -14.16
N ALA A 415 -5.10 4.69 -13.69
CA ALA A 415 -5.26 5.07 -12.29
C ALA A 415 -6.14 4.06 -11.53
N THR A 416 -5.64 2.83 -11.38
CA THR A 416 -6.40 1.70 -10.84
C THR A 416 -6.88 1.90 -9.41
N ASP A 417 -6.13 2.63 -8.57
CA ASP A 417 -6.53 2.87 -7.17
C ASP A 417 -7.77 3.77 -7.08
N LEU A 418 -8.14 4.47 -8.15
CA LEU A 418 -9.35 5.28 -8.21
C LEU A 418 -10.64 4.51 -8.49
N PHE A 419 -10.58 3.20 -8.78
CA PHE A 419 -11.79 2.40 -8.99
C PHE A 419 -12.85 2.55 -7.87
N PRO A 420 -12.50 2.47 -6.56
CA PRO A 420 -13.46 2.70 -5.47
C PRO A 420 -14.06 4.11 -5.46
N ILE A 421 -13.28 5.12 -5.87
CA ILE A 421 -13.76 6.50 -6.00
C ILE A 421 -14.75 6.61 -7.16
N GLY A 422 -14.46 5.93 -8.28
CA GLY A 422 -15.39 5.78 -9.40
C GLY A 422 -16.72 5.15 -8.98
N LEU A 423 -16.71 4.11 -8.14
CA LEU A 423 -17.94 3.53 -7.56
C LEU A 423 -18.73 4.57 -6.76
N ALA A 424 -18.05 5.32 -5.88
CA ALA A 424 -18.70 6.34 -5.07
C ALA A 424 -19.31 7.47 -5.92
N LEU A 425 -18.58 7.94 -6.94
CA LEU A 425 -19.05 8.95 -7.89
C LEU A 425 -20.26 8.44 -8.68
N ALA A 426 -20.21 7.22 -9.23
CA ALA A 426 -21.32 6.58 -9.93
C ALA A 426 -22.59 6.50 -9.06
N ILE A 427 -22.43 6.10 -7.78
CA ILE A 427 -23.54 6.07 -6.82
C ILE A 427 -24.10 7.48 -6.56
N ASN A 428 -23.23 8.48 -6.46
CA ASN A 428 -23.61 9.87 -6.19
C ASN A 428 -24.42 10.50 -7.33
N THR A 429 -24.23 10.06 -8.58
CA THR A 429 -24.96 10.60 -9.73
C THR A 429 -26.48 10.35 -9.65
N ARG A 430 -26.89 9.29 -8.95
CA ARG A 430 -28.28 8.79 -8.89
C ARG A 430 -28.89 8.51 -10.27
N LYS A 431 -28.03 8.18 -11.24
CA LYS A 431 -28.40 7.76 -12.59
C LYS A 431 -27.71 6.43 -12.90
N GLU A 432 -28.19 5.75 -13.95
CA GLU A 432 -27.44 4.62 -14.51
C GLU A 432 -26.05 5.10 -14.95
N SER A 433 -25.02 4.42 -14.46
CA SER A 433 -23.63 4.82 -14.64
C SER A 433 -22.79 3.60 -15.01
N LYS A 434 -21.91 3.74 -16.00
CA LYS A 434 -20.97 2.69 -16.40
C LYS A 434 -19.58 3.00 -15.88
N ILE A 435 -18.88 1.98 -15.41
CA ILE A 435 -17.47 2.06 -15.03
C ILE A 435 -16.71 1.07 -15.91
N GLN A 436 -15.59 1.49 -16.48
CA GLN A 436 -14.80 0.73 -17.45
C GLN A 436 -13.35 0.53 -16.98
N ASN A 437 -12.60 -0.32 -17.69
CA ASN A 437 -11.17 -0.60 -17.48
C ASN A 437 -10.84 -1.27 -16.14
N ILE A 438 -11.73 -2.16 -15.68
CA ILE A 438 -11.52 -2.93 -14.44
C ILE A 438 -10.72 -4.20 -14.76
N GLU A 439 -9.40 -4.07 -14.91
CA GLU A 439 -8.50 -5.20 -15.21
C GLU A 439 -8.16 -6.07 -13.99
N ASP A 440 -8.04 -5.47 -12.80
CA ASP A 440 -7.70 -6.19 -11.57
C ASP A 440 -8.93 -6.95 -11.05
N THR A 441 -8.97 -8.25 -11.29
CA THR A 441 -10.05 -9.13 -10.82
C THR A 441 -10.24 -9.07 -9.30
N THR A 442 -9.18 -8.96 -8.51
CA THR A 442 -9.29 -8.90 -7.05
C THR A 442 -9.99 -7.61 -6.63
N MET A 443 -9.54 -6.50 -7.19
CA MET A 443 -10.13 -5.19 -6.93
C MET A 443 -11.59 -5.12 -7.42
N PHE A 444 -11.88 -5.74 -8.57
CA PHE A 444 -13.24 -5.84 -9.11
C PHE A 444 -14.17 -6.55 -8.12
N GLU A 445 -13.81 -7.74 -7.63
CA GLU A 445 -14.63 -8.48 -6.66
C GLU A 445 -14.83 -7.71 -5.34
N GLN A 446 -13.80 -6.97 -4.89
CA GLN A 446 -13.93 -6.08 -3.72
C GLN A 446 -14.94 -4.94 -3.96
N GLY A 447 -14.99 -4.41 -5.19
CA GLY A 447 -16.00 -3.44 -5.61
C GLY A 447 -17.41 -4.01 -5.60
N ILE A 448 -17.57 -5.26 -6.06
CA ILE A 448 -18.84 -5.98 -5.99
C ILE A 448 -19.27 -6.18 -4.54
N GLU A 449 -18.38 -6.61 -3.64
CA GLU A 449 -18.70 -6.75 -2.22
C GLU A 449 -19.19 -5.42 -1.62
N LEU A 450 -18.55 -4.29 -1.97
CA LEU A 450 -19.00 -2.97 -1.53
C LEU A 450 -20.43 -2.67 -2.01
N LEU A 451 -20.75 -2.93 -3.29
CA LEU A 451 -22.08 -2.69 -3.84
C LEU A 451 -23.15 -3.56 -3.18
N GLU A 452 -22.86 -4.84 -2.96
CA GLU A 452 -23.74 -5.78 -2.25
C GLU A 452 -24.01 -5.32 -0.81
N ARG A 453 -22.97 -4.89 -0.09
CA ARG A 453 -23.09 -4.32 1.27
C ARG A 453 -23.93 -3.05 1.29
N LEU A 454 -23.81 -2.21 0.27
CA LEU A 454 -24.62 -0.98 0.14
C LEU A 454 -26.05 -1.26 -0.34
N GLY A 455 -26.35 -2.48 -0.80
CA GLY A 455 -27.65 -2.83 -1.39
C GLY A 455 -27.90 -2.15 -2.74
N ILE A 456 -26.85 -1.79 -3.48
CA ILE A 456 -26.95 -1.16 -4.80
C ILE A 456 -27.03 -2.23 -5.88
N ARG A 457 -27.98 -2.07 -6.81
CA ARG A 457 -28.11 -2.97 -7.96
C ARG A 457 -27.02 -2.65 -8.99
N TYR A 458 -26.43 -3.70 -9.55
CA TYR A 458 -25.43 -3.61 -10.61
C TYR A 458 -25.63 -4.72 -11.65
N GLU A 459 -25.02 -4.51 -12.83
CA GLU A 459 -24.85 -5.51 -13.89
C GLU A 459 -23.36 -5.63 -14.22
N ARG A 460 -22.86 -6.88 -14.20
CA ARG A 460 -21.44 -7.22 -14.39
C ARG A 460 -21.16 -7.54 -15.86
N GLY A 461 -20.20 -6.84 -16.45
CA GLY A 461 -19.52 -7.25 -17.68
C GLY A 461 -18.14 -7.84 -17.41
N ASP A 462 -17.35 -8.06 -18.46
CA ASP A 462 -16.03 -8.71 -18.33
C ASP A 462 -14.98 -7.84 -17.62
N SER A 463 -14.92 -6.55 -17.98
CA SER A 463 -14.05 -5.53 -17.35
C SER A 463 -14.80 -4.20 -17.17
N GLU A 464 -16.13 -4.29 -17.08
CA GLU A 464 -17.03 -3.17 -16.93
C GLU A 464 -18.11 -3.47 -15.90
N LEU A 465 -18.65 -2.41 -15.30
CA LEU A 465 -19.69 -2.47 -14.30
C LEU A 465 -20.74 -1.40 -14.58
N THR A 466 -21.99 -1.82 -14.71
CA THR A 466 -23.12 -0.89 -14.79
C THR A 466 -23.79 -0.81 -13.42
N ILE A 467 -23.93 0.41 -12.89
CA ILE A 467 -24.49 0.69 -11.57
C ILE A 467 -25.83 1.41 -11.76
N PHE A 468 -26.86 0.93 -11.06
CA PHE A 468 -28.19 1.51 -11.10
C PHE A 468 -28.48 2.35 -9.86
N PRO A 469 -29.32 3.39 -9.97
CA PRO A 469 -29.70 4.21 -8.84
C PRO A 469 -30.43 3.39 -7.77
N GLY A 470 -30.09 3.63 -6.51
CA GLY A 470 -30.67 2.90 -5.38
C GLY A 470 -30.51 3.64 -4.06
N ARG A 471 -31.23 3.17 -3.04
CA ARG A 471 -31.07 3.65 -1.67
C ARG A 471 -29.96 2.86 -0.99
N LEU A 472 -29.01 3.58 -0.40
CA LEU A 472 -27.89 2.98 0.32
C LEU A 472 -28.35 2.40 1.67
N ASN A 473 -27.95 1.16 1.91
CA ASN A 473 -28.05 0.47 3.18
C ASN A 473 -26.66 0.37 3.81
N TRP A 474 -26.62 0.34 5.14
CA TRP A 474 -25.37 0.12 5.88
C TRP A 474 -25.72 -0.36 7.28
N ASP A 475 -25.30 -1.58 7.60
CA ASP A 475 -25.70 -2.28 8.82
C ASP A 475 -24.51 -2.59 9.74
N GLU A 476 -23.32 -2.86 9.18
CA GLU A 476 -22.13 -3.26 9.93
C GLU A 476 -20.89 -2.52 9.45
N ALA A 477 -19.91 -2.35 10.34
CA ALA A 477 -18.62 -1.82 9.93
C ALA A 477 -17.92 -2.76 8.94
N TRP A 478 -17.06 -2.18 8.11
CA TRP A 478 -16.31 -2.94 7.13
C TRP A 478 -14.81 -2.64 7.26
N SER A 479 -14.00 -3.69 7.21
CA SER A 479 -12.57 -3.55 7.00
C SER A 479 -12.33 -3.28 5.52
N ALA A 480 -12.11 -2.01 5.17
CA ALA A 480 -11.89 -1.59 3.79
C ALA A 480 -10.67 -2.35 3.21
N PRO A 481 -10.78 -2.98 2.03
CA PRO A 481 -9.68 -3.78 1.47
C PRO A 481 -8.43 -2.97 1.14
N THR A 482 -8.61 -1.71 0.75
CA THR A 482 -7.54 -0.74 0.51
C THR A 482 -7.91 0.61 1.14
N PRO A 483 -6.94 1.51 1.36
CA PRO A 483 -7.24 2.87 1.81
C PRO A 483 -8.22 3.62 0.89
N PHE A 484 -8.17 3.39 -0.42
CA PHE A 484 -9.08 4.02 -1.40
C PHE A 484 -10.54 3.59 -1.21
N PHE A 485 -10.80 2.33 -0.85
CA PHE A 485 -12.13 1.92 -0.38
C PHE A 485 -12.55 2.66 0.89
N GLY A 486 -11.62 2.90 1.82
CA GLY A 486 -11.85 3.73 3.01
C GLY A 486 -12.23 5.17 2.66
N MET A 487 -11.56 5.78 1.68
CA MET A 487 -11.89 7.13 1.19
C MET A 487 -13.24 7.17 0.48
N ALA A 488 -13.54 6.17 -0.36
CA ALA A 488 -14.84 6.03 -1.03
C ALA A 488 -15.98 5.93 -0.01
N LEU A 489 -15.81 5.15 1.06
CA LEU A 489 -16.78 5.07 2.16
C LEU A 489 -16.91 6.41 2.90
N GLY A 490 -15.80 7.11 3.09
CA GLY A 490 -15.77 8.49 3.60
C GLY A 490 -16.64 9.43 2.77
N GLN A 491 -16.61 9.31 1.45
CA GLN A 491 -17.42 10.08 0.51
C GLN A 491 -18.90 9.65 0.51
N LEU A 492 -19.16 8.34 0.56
CA LEU A 492 -20.52 7.80 0.65
C LEU A 492 -21.21 8.16 1.97
N ALA A 493 -20.47 8.48 3.02
CA ALA A 493 -21.05 8.90 4.31
C ALA A 493 -21.88 10.20 4.22
N TRP A 494 -21.64 11.06 3.21
CA TRP A 494 -22.51 12.20 2.91
C TRP A 494 -23.89 11.77 2.40
N LEU A 495 -23.97 10.65 1.69
CA LEU A 495 -25.22 10.10 1.15
C LEU A 495 -25.94 9.20 2.17
N ARG A 496 -25.16 8.45 2.95
CA ARG A 496 -25.64 7.53 3.98
C ARG A 496 -24.91 7.77 5.29
N PRO A 497 -25.49 8.57 6.21
CA PRO A 497 -24.94 8.73 7.55
C PRO A 497 -24.88 7.39 8.30
N GLY A 498 -23.80 7.20 9.07
CA GLY A 498 -23.59 6.00 9.88
C GLY A 498 -22.71 4.92 9.26
N ILE A 499 -22.14 5.15 8.07
CA ILE A 499 -21.08 4.28 7.53
C ILE A 499 -19.89 4.25 8.50
N SER A 500 -19.30 3.06 8.71
CA SER A 500 -18.22 2.89 9.68
C SER A 500 -17.14 1.92 9.23
N LEU A 501 -15.89 2.20 9.61
CA LEU A 501 -14.69 1.43 9.26
C LEU A 501 -14.14 0.64 10.44
N GLU A 502 -13.58 -0.55 10.18
CA GLU A 502 -12.85 -1.35 11.18
C GLU A 502 -11.35 -1.02 11.23
N ASN A 503 -10.79 -0.55 10.12
CA ASN A 503 -9.36 -0.33 9.89
C ASN A 503 -9.02 1.11 9.49
N PRO A 504 -9.45 2.15 10.25
CA PRO A 504 -9.15 3.54 9.90
C PRO A 504 -7.64 3.85 9.89
N GLY A 505 -6.81 3.03 10.54
CA GLY A 505 -5.35 3.16 10.55
C GLY A 505 -4.72 2.98 9.17
N ASP A 506 -5.31 2.21 8.26
CA ASP A 506 -4.74 2.00 6.92
C ASP A 506 -4.74 3.30 6.08
N LEU A 507 -5.66 4.23 6.35
CA LEU A 507 -5.67 5.57 5.77
C LEU A 507 -4.52 6.44 6.32
N THR A 508 -4.23 6.33 7.62
CA THR A 508 -3.07 6.99 8.25
C THR A 508 -1.75 6.43 7.71
N ASP A 509 -1.68 5.12 7.51
CA ASP A 509 -0.51 4.44 6.93
C ASP A 509 -0.24 4.91 5.49
N LEU A 510 -1.29 5.17 4.71
CA LEU A 510 -1.15 5.75 3.36
C LEU A 510 -0.74 7.23 3.44
N TRP A 511 -1.54 8.05 4.13
CA TRP A 511 -1.31 9.48 4.30
C TRP A 511 -1.65 9.93 5.73
N PRO A 512 -0.64 10.21 6.57
CA PRO A 512 -0.84 10.50 8.00
C PRO A 512 -1.81 11.65 8.30
N ARG A 513 -1.94 12.60 7.36
CA ARG A 513 -2.76 13.81 7.53
C ARG A 513 -4.22 13.62 7.06
N PHE A 514 -4.59 12.43 6.56
CA PHE A 514 -5.95 12.16 6.05
C PHE A 514 -7.05 12.49 7.08
N TRP A 515 -6.93 11.97 8.30
CA TRP A 515 -7.96 12.19 9.33
C TRP A 515 -8.00 13.62 9.83
N THR A 516 -6.86 14.31 9.85
CA THR A 516 -6.79 15.74 10.15
C THR A 516 -7.59 16.53 9.12
N LEU A 517 -7.43 16.22 7.84
CA LEU A 517 -8.20 16.85 6.77
C LEU A 517 -9.69 16.52 6.89
N TYR A 518 -10.03 15.22 6.93
CA TYR A 518 -11.42 14.76 6.90
C TYR A 518 -12.24 15.31 8.08
N ASN A 519 -11.66 15.33 9.29
CA ASN A 519 -12.33 15.82 10.48
C ASN A 519 -12.37 17.35 10.59
N SER A 520 -11.54 18.07 9.81
CA SER A 520 -11.52 19.54 9.78
C SER A 520 -12.44 20.14 8.71
N LEU A 521 -13.03 19.32 7.84
CA LEU A 521 -14.05 19.75 6.88
C LEU A 521 -15.21 20.46 7.61
N PRO A 522 -15.80 21.52 7.04
CA PRO A 522 -15.77 21.88 5.61
C PRO A 522 -14.78 22.99 5.21
N GLU A 523 -14.23 23.75 6.16
CA GLU A 523 -13.44 24.95 5.90
C GLU A 523 -11.99 24.75 6.36
N ILE A 524 -11.05 24.79 5.43
CA ILE A 524 -9.62 24.60 5.69
C ILE A 524 -8.84 25.61 4.85
N ASP A 525 -7.99 26.39 5.49
CA ASP A 525 -7.00 27.25 4.84
C ASP A 525 -5.63 26.97 5.46
N GLY A 526 -4.88 26.11 4.78
CA GLY A 526 -3.70 25.45 5.33
C GLY A 526 -4.07 24.33 6.29
N LEU A 527 -3.65 23.11 5.96
CA LEU A 527 -3.79 21.97 6.87
C LEU A 527 -2.74 22.10 7.98
N LYS A 528 -3.17 22.19 9.24
CA LYS A 528 -2.25 22.24 10.39
C LYS A 528 -1.95 20.84 10.86
N ASP A 529 -0.70 20.57 11.22
CA ASP A 529 -0.39 19.32 11.90
C ASP A 529 -1.04 19.29 13.29
N PRO A 530 -1.54 18.14 13.74
CA PRO A 530 -2.01 18.01 15.10
C PRO A 530 -0.85 18.34 16.04
N GLU A 531 -1.05 19.29 16.96
CA GLU A 531 -0.05 19.58 18.00
C GLU A 531 0.32 18.25 18.68
N ALA A 532 1.59 17.86 18.56
CA ALA A 532 2.11 16.73 19.30
C ALA A 532 1.87 17.02 20.78
N LYS A 533 0.87 16.37 21.37
CA LYS A 533 0.73 16.38 22.83
C LYS A 533 2.02 15.80 23.37
N ASN A 534 2.88 16.67 23.91
CA ASN A 534 4.03 16.27 24.67
C ASN A 534 3.53 15.44 25.87
N ASP A 535 3.53 14.11 25.72
CA ASP A 535 3.22 13.14 26.77
C ASP A 535 4.24 13.18 27.94
N ASP A 536 5.13 14.17 27.96
CA ASP A 536 6.04 14.46 29.07
C ASP A 536 5.37 15.18 30.24
N GLU A 537 4.23 15.86 30.05
CA GLU A 537 3.50 16.46 31.19
C GLU A 537 2.82 15.41 32.08
N ALA A 538 2.50 14.22 31.55
CA ALA A 538 1.89 13.14 32.32
C ALA A 538 2.89 12.42 33.26
N LYS A 539 4.21 12.61 33.08
CA LYS A 539 5.24 11.99 33.93
C LYS A 539 5.75 12.89 35.07
N SER A 540 5.47 14.19 35.06
CA SER A 540 5.98 15.11 36.10
C SER A 540 5.11 15.16 37.38
N SER A 541 3.90 14.61 37.38
CA SER A 541 2.97 14.72 38.52
C SER A 541 3.09 13.64 39.60
N ARG A 542 4.03 12.69 39.50
CA ARG A 542 4.32 11.75 40.60
C ARG A 542 5.15 12.45 41.70
N ARG A 543 4.47 13.23 42.53
CA ARG A 543 4.98 13.76 43.80
C ARG A 543 5.60 12.62 44.63
N ARG A 544 6.92 12.68 44.85
CA ARG A 544 7.62 11.87 45.86
C ARG A 544 7.05 12.21 47.24
N ILE A 545 6.26 11.31 47.82
CA ILE A 545 5.95 11.34 49.25
C ILE A 545 7.19 10.81 49.97
N LYS A 546 7.91 11.69 50.68
CA LYS A 546 8.86 11.28 51.72
C LYS A 546 8.05 10.85 52.94
N ILE A 547 8.23 9.61 53.37
CA ILE A 547 7.82 9.18 54.72
C ILE A 547 9.05 9.38 55.61
N ASN A 548 8.89 10.19 56.65
CA ASN A 548 9.83 10.35 57.75
C ASN A 548 9.75 9.16 58.70
#